data_AF-A0A392RDS5-F1
#
_entry.id   AF-A0A392RDS5-F1
#
_cell.length_a   1.000
_cell.length_b   1.000
_cell.length_c   1.000
_cell.angle_alpha   90.00
_cell.angle_beta   90.00
_cell.angle_gamma   90.00
#
_symmetry.space_group_name_H-M   'P 1'
#
loop_
_entity.id
_entity.type
_entity.pdbx_description
1 polymer ?
#
loop_
_entity_poly.entity_id
_entity_poly.type
_entity_poly.pdbx_seq_one_letter_code
_entity_poly.pdbx_strand_id
1 'polypeptide(L)'
;MDTSPTTGSVTTTTAEKQRLAKSSLAFNCKNATFRKMFPEYVDNYNLQQEQAASEQHASSESRHDKSSRSVSETNLDSAGEDMKK
;
A
#
# COMPACT_ATOMS: atom_id res chain seq x y z
N MET A 1 -16.84 11.51 15.13
CA MET A 1 -16.84 10.96 13.76
C MET A 1 -18.19 10.34 13.55
N ASP A 2 -19.01 10.91 12.69
CA ASP A 2 -20.35 10.38 12.42
C ASP A 2 -20.22 9.12 11.56
N THR A 3 -20.63 7.98 12.11
CA THR A 3 -20.56 6.67 11.46
C THR A 3 -21.95 6.17 11.02
N SER A 4 -22.94 7.07 10.99
CA SER A 4 -24.28 6.75 10.50
C SER A 4 -24.23 6.33 9.03
N PRO A 5 -24.74 5.14 8.66
CA PRO A 5 -24.77 4.72 7.27
C PRO A 5 -25.63 5.66 6.42
N THR A 6 -25.00 6.30 5.42
CA THR A 6 -25.69 7.09 4.39
C THR A 6 -25.83 6.26 3.13
N THR A 7 -26.85 6.51 2.29
CA THR A 7 -26.98 5.86 0.98
C THR A 7 -25.68 5.98 0.18
N GLY A 8 -25.11 4.85 -0.24
CA GLY A 8 -23.82 4.78 -0.92
C GLY A 8 -22.59 4.66 -0.02
N SER A 9 -22.76 4.66 1.31
CA SER A 9 -21.66 4.36 2.23
C SER A 9 -21.31 2.87 2.23
N VAL A 10 -20.02 2.57 2.36
CA VAL A 10 -19.49 1.22 2.43
C VAL A 10 -18.65 1.07 3.70
N THR A 11 -18.91 0.01 4.46
CA THR A 11 -18.13 -0.31 5.64
C THR A 11 -16.86 -1.06 5.25
N THR A 12 -15.70 -0.45 5.46
CA THR A 12 -14.37 -1.05 5.22
C THR A 12 -13.46 -0.90 6.42
N THR A 13 -12.39 -1.70 6.49
CA THR A 13 -11.40 -1.61 7.57
C THR A 13 -10.55 -0.34 7.45
N THR A 14 -9.95 0.10 8.56
CA THR A 14 -9.03 1.24 8.55
C THR A 14 -7.80 0.98 7.69
N ALA A 15 -7.26 -0.24 7.75
CA ALA A 15 -6.13 -0.65 6.92
C ALA A 15 -6.45 -0.52 5.41
N GLU A 16 -7.66 -0.92 5.03
CA GLU A 16 -8.11 -0.82 3.64
C GLU A 16 -8.27 0.64 3.20
N LYS A 17 -8.87 1.50 4.04
CA LYS A 17 -8.96 2.94 3.77
C LYS A 17 -7.58 3.58 3.57
N GLN A 18 -6.60 3.23 4.41
CA GLN A 18 -5.24 3.72 4.28
C GLN A 18 -4.56 3.24 2.98
N ARG A 19 -4.75 1.97 2.62
CA ARG A 19 -4.24 1.42 1.36
C ARG A 19 -4.81 2.16 0.15
N LEU A 20 -6.13 2.36 0.12
CA LEU A 20 -6.82 3.09 -0.94
C LEU A 20 -6.37 4.55 -1.01
N ALA A 21 -6.18 5.22 0.14
CA ALA A 21 -5.65 6.58 0.18
C ALA A 21 -4.26 6.68 -0.49
N LYS A 22 -3.36 5.72 -0.20
CA LYS A 22 -2.04 5.67 -0.84
C LYS A 22 -2.11 5.51 -2.35
N SER A 23 -3.03 4.69 -2.86
CA SER A 23 -3.21 4.50 -4.30
C SER A 23 -4.07 5.58 -4.97
N SER A 24 -4.81 6.38 -4.19
CA SER A 24 -5.81 7.30 -4.72
C SER A 24 -5.20 8.40 -5.59
N LEU A 25 -4.06 8.96 -5.19
CA LEU A 25 -3.40 10.04 -5.92
C LEU A 25 -3.00 9.61 -7.34
N ALA A 26 -2.31 8.48 -7.48
CA ALA A 26 -1.92 7.93 -8.78
C ALA A 26 -3.13 7.61 -9.67
N PHE A 27 -4.25 7.17 -9.08
CA PHE A 27 -5.49 6.95 -9.82
C PHE A 27 -6.09 8.27 -10.32
N ASN A 28 -6.18 9.28 -9.43
CA ASN A 28 -6.75 10.59 -9.75
C ASN A 28 -5.93 11.35 -10.80
N CYS A 29 -4.60 11.27 -10.75
CA CYS A 29 -3.71 11.91 -11.72
C CYS A 29 -3.89 11.38 -13.16
N LYS A 30 -4.49 10.21 -13.36
CA LYS A 30 -4.81 9.71 -14.72
C LYS A 30 -5.96 10.49 -15.36
N ASN A 31 -6.80 11.14 -14.56
CA ASN A 31 -7.95 11.89 -15.04
C ASN A 31 -7.56 13.31 -15.45
N ALA A 32 -7.84 13.70 -16.69
CA ALA A 32 -7.49 15.02 -17.23
C ALA A 32 -8.16 16.18 -16.48
N THR A 33 -9.42 16.01 -16.06
CA THR A 33 -10.17 17.03 -15.30
C THR A 33 -9.54 17.25 -13.93
N PHE A 34 -9.18 16.17 -13.24
CA PHE A 34 -8.51 16.26 -11.93
C PHE A 34 -7.20 17.03 -12.04
N ARG A 35 -6.37 16.72 -13.05
CA ARG A 35 -5.11 17.43 -13.29
C ARG A 35 -5.31 18.93 -13.55
N LYS A 36 -6.38 19.30 -14.25
CA LYS A 36 -6.69 20.70 -14.55
C LYS A 36 -7.18 21.47 -13.33
N MET A 37 -8.02 20.85 -12.50
CA MET A 37 -8.57 21.49 -11.31
C MET A 37 -7.60 21.52 -10.13
N PHE A 38 -6.71 20.53 -10.04
CA PHE A 38 -5.79 20.37 -8.92
C PHE A 38 -4.34 20.14 -9.40
N PRO A 39 -3.70 21.15 -10.02
CA PRO A 39 -2.34 21.02 -10.55
C PRO A 39 -1.30 20.73 -9.44
N GLU A 40 -1.45 21.34 -8.26
CA GLU A 40 -0.54 21.14 -7.11
C GLU A 40 -0.38 19.66 -6.72
N TYR A 41 -1.46 18.88 -6.73
CA TYR A 41 -1.39 17.46 -6.40
C TYR A 41 -0.68 16.63 -7.46
N VAL A 42 -0.72 17.06 -8.72
CA VAL A 42 0.02 16.42 -9.82
C VAL A 42 1.51 16.71 -9.66
N ASP A 43 1.88 17.94 -9.32
CA ASP A 43 3.28 18.33 -9.12
C ASP A 43 3.90 17.57 -7.95
N ASN A 44 3.19 17.50 -6.82
CA ASN A 44 3.60 16.70 -5.66
C ASN A 44 3.76 15.21 -6.01
N TYR A 45 2.84 14.66 -6.81
CA TYR A 45 2.93 13.26 -7.27
C TYR A 45 4.17 13.02 -8.14
N ASN A 46 4.45 13.93 -9.07
CA ASN A 46 5.63 13.82 -9.94
C ASN A 46 6.93 13.88 -9.13
N LEU A 47 7.03 14.80 -8.16
CA LEU A 47 8.20 14.90 -7.29
C LEU A 47 8.41 13.61 -6.47
N GLN A 48 7.32 13.02 -5.95
CA GLN A 48 7.40 11.75 -5.23
C GLN A 48 7.85 10.58 -6.12
N GLN A 49 7.42 10.57 -7.39
CA GLN A 49 7.84 9.58 -8.38
C GLN A 49 9.33 9.71 -8.72
N GLU A 50 9.86 10.93 -8.84
CA GLU A 50 11.27 11.19 -9.10
C GLU A 50 12.16 10.70 -7.93
N GLN A 51 11.74 10.95 -6.69
CA GLN A 51 12.43 10.45 -5.50
C GLN A 51 12.44 8.92 -5.45
N ALA A 52 11.29 8.28 -5.71
CA ALA A 52 11.20 6.83 -5.74
C ALA A 52 12.06 6.20 -6.85
N ALA A 53 12.11 6.82 -8.03
CA ALA A 53 12.96 6.37 -9.13
C ALA A 53 14.46 6.48 -8.79
N SER A 54 14.86 7.52 -8.07
CA SER A 54 16.24 7.70 -7.60
C SER A 54 16.64 6.67 -6.54
N GLU A 55 15.73 6.29 -5.64
CA GLU A 55 16.00 5.29 -4.60
C GLU A 55 16.09 3.85 -5.14
N GLN A 56 15.32 3.53 -6.18
CA GLN A 56 15.38 2.19 -6.80
C GLN A 56 16.69 1.91 -7.53
N HIS A 57 17.40 2.93 -8.01
CA HIS A 57 18.72 2.77 -8.65
C HIS A 57 19.86 2.55 -7.65
N ALA A 58 19.70 2.93 -6.38
CA ALA A 58 20.69 2.72 -5.33
C ALA A 58 20.59 1.35 -4.64
N SER A 59 19.48 0.62 -4.79
CA SER A 59 19.25 -0.68 -4.13
C SER A 59 19.59 -1.90 -5.02
N SER A 60 19.98 -1.69 -6.29
CA SER A 60 20.34 -2.76 -7.22
C SER A 60 21.81 -3.20 -7.17
N GLU A 61 22.69 -2.55 -6.39
CA GLU A 61 24.14 -2.82 -6.38
C GLU A 61 24.66 -3.55 -5.13
N SER A 62 23.84 -4.38 -4.47
CA SER A 62 24.31 -5.20 -3.32
C SER A 62 23.76 -6.63 -3.25
N ARG A 63 23.20 -7.17 -4.33
CA ARG A 63 22.72 -8.57 -4.40
C ARG A 63 23.62 -9.49 -5.23
N HIS A 64 24.91 -9.47 -4.94
CA HIS A 64 25.84 -10.55 -5.30
C HIS A 64 26.68 -10.91 -4.07
N ASP A 65 26.19 -11.82 -3.22
CA ASP A 65 26.99 -12.97 -2.73
C ASP A 65 26.10 -13.96 -1.94
N LYS A 66 26.42 -15.25 -2.11
CA LYS A 66 25.94 -16.44 -1.38
C LYS A 66 24.49 -16.90 -1.58
N SER A 67 24.34 -17.54 -2.73
CA SER A 67 23.61 -18.82 -2.84
C SER A 67 24.14 -19.85 -1.82
N SER A 68 23.22 -20.73 -1.39
CA SER A 68 23.42 -22.04 -0.75
C SER A 68 23.55 -22.13 0.79
N ARG A 69 22.40 -22.19 1.47
CA ARG A 69 22.13 -23.32 2.39
C ARG A 69 20.63 -23.60 2.51
N SER A 70 20.24 -24.69 1.87
CA SER A 70 18.97 -25.41 2.00
C SER A 70 18.82 -26.05 3.39
N VAL A 71 17.60 -26.07 3.93
CA VAL A 71 16.85 -27.21 4.53
C VAL A 71 15.56 -26.62 5.14
N SER A 72 14.38 -26.84 4.55
CA SER A 72 13.32 -27.80 5.01
C SER A 72 13.00 -27.69 6.51
N GLU A 73 11.76 -27.70 7.00
CA GLU A 73 10.54 -28.31 6.51
C GLU A 73 9.35 -27.77 7.33
N THR A 74 8.18 -27.94 6.75
CA THR A 74 6.82 -27.71 7.26
C THR A 74 6.50 -28.41 8.59
N ASN A 75 5.64 -27.81 9.42
CA ASN A 75 4.46 -28.52 9.96
C ASN A 75 3.39 -27.56 10.51
N LEU A 76 2.16 -27.84 10.10
CA LEU A 76 0.89 -27.30 10.59
C LEU A 76 0.48 -28.08 11.84
N ASP A 77 -0.09 -27.40 12.83
CA ASP A 77 -1.14 -27.88 13.76
C ASP A 77 -1.37 -26.77 14.80
N SER A 78 -2.52 -26.48 15.39
CA SER A 78 -3.93 -26.80 15.20
C SER A 78 -4.68 -26.01 16.29
N ALA A 79 -6.00 -25.99 16.19
CA ALA A 79 -6.95 -25.20 16.97
C ALA A 79 -7.01 -25.52 18.48
N GLY A 80 -7.67 -24.62 19.22
CA GLY A 80 -8.13 -24.81 20.61
C GLY A 80 -8.10 -23.47 21.35
N GLU A 81 -9.10 -22.61 21.23
CA GLU A 81 -10.37 -22.63 21.98
C GLU A 81 -10.21 -22.51 23.51
N ASP A 82 -11.01 -21.57 24.05
CA ASP A 82 -11.51 -21.48 25.42
C ASP A 82 -10.55 -21.09 26.56
N MET A 83 -10.74 -19.87 27.07
CA MET A 83 -10.58 -19.64 28.50
C MET A 83 -11.65 -18.67 29.01
N LYS A 84 -12.74 -19.25 29.49
CA LYS A 84 -13.74 -18.60 30.34
C LYS A 84 -13.72 -19.28 31.72
N LYS A 85 -13.19 -18.60 32.72
CA LYS A 85 -13.78 -18.55 34.07
C LYS A 85 -13.22 -17.40 34.90
#